data_AF-A0A9W9JCL4-F1
#
_entry.id   AF-A0A9W9JCL4-F1
#
_cell.length_a   1.000
_cell.length_b   1.000
_cell.length_c   1.000
_cell.angle_alpha   90.00
_cell.angle_beta   90.00
_cell.angle_gamma   90.00
#
_symmetry.space_group_name_H-M   'P 1'
#
loop_
_entity.id
_entity.type
_entity.pdbx_description
1 polymer ?
#
loop_
_entity_poly.entity_id
_entity_poly.type
_entity_poly.pdbx_seq_one_letter_code
_entity_poly.pdbx_strand_id
1 'polypeptide(L)'
;MRTMLREVEGIDWGDAAVMNCKFTGPRIRDVLLRAGLADDIMDSARELHVAFASYQVQCQEDHWFGSSVTLERCMREDGDAILALKINDRPLTANHGHPVRVVLPGIVGARWVKWLDRITVQDTESPNFYQQRDYKILPPDVTDHSSAEKQFENIPPMYDTPINSVVAVPADGETVSLSPSGLVETKGYAVPQGADGPLIRVEVSGDGGTTWIDAELSGGSDEMKWCWVLWKAQLKMAVGNGREILSRATDAGGNTQQEHSQWNLRGVGYSGYGRAEDLTVVETTHKAD
;
A
#
# COMPACT_ATOMS: atom_id res chain seq x y z
N MET A 1 14.52 -11.23 1.47
CA MET A 1 13.17 -11.18 2.07
C MET A 1 12.52 -12.54 1.86
N ARG A 2 12.01 -13.16 2.93
CA ARG A 2 11.42 -14.50 2.87
C ARG A 2 9.93 -14.37 2.58
N THR A 3 9.52 -14.56 1.33
CA THR A 3 8.12 -14.95 1.13
C THR A 3 8.00 -16.42 1.55
N MET A 4 6.81 -16.87 1.93
CA MET A 4 6.53 -18.30 2.22
C MET A 4 6.80 -19.22 1.02
N LEU A 5 7.02 -18.65 -0.17
CA LEU A 5 7.23 -19.37 -1.43
C LEU A 5 8.72 -19.46 -1.78
N ARG A 6 9.39 -18.31 -1.93
CA ARG A 6 10.78 -18.19 -2.38
C ARG A 6 11.38 -16.83 -1.97
N GLU A 7 12.70 -16.77 -1.81
CA GLU A 7 13.41 -15.51 -1.55
C GLU A 7 13.19 -14.49 -2.68
N VAL A 8 13.17 -13.20 -2.31
CA VAL A 8 13.05 -12.06 -3.23
C VAL A 8 14.15 -11.03 -2.97
N GLU A 9 14.36 -10.16 -3.96
CA GLU A 9 15.38 -9.12 -4.00
C GLU A 9 14.78 -7.74 -3.68
N GLY A 10 15.09 -7.22 -2.49
CA GLY A 10 14.63 -5.93 -2.02
C GLY A 10 14.87 -5.71 -0.53
N ILE A 11 14.49 -4.52 -0.05
CA ILE A 11 14.52 -4.17 1.38
C ILE A 11 13.46 -5.00 2.10
N ASP A 12 13.80 -5.57 3.25
CA ASP A 12 12.87 -6.29 4.10
C ASP A 12 11.98 -5.32 4.88
N TRP A 13 10.82 -4.99 4.31
CA TRP A 13 9.93 -3.95 4.81
C TRP A 13 9.10 -4.35 6.02
N GLY A 14 8.89 -5.66 6.22
CA GLY A 14 7.87 -6.19 7.14
C GLY A 14 6.50 -5.56 6.90
N ASP A 15 5.68 -5.49 7.96
CA ASP A 15 4.30 -5.03 7.88
C ASP A 15 4.13 -3.52 8.07
N ALA A 16 5.22 -2.74 8.12
CA ALA A 16 5.20 -1.34 8.55
C ALA A 16 5.56 -0.33 7.44
N ALA A 17 5.71 -0.76 6.19
CA ALA A 17 5.96 0.14 5.05
C ALA A 17 4.67 0.82 4.54
N VAL A 18 3.89 1.39 5.46
CA VAL A 18 2.63 2.09 5.21
C VAL A 18 2.51 3.30 6.14
N MET A 19 1.78 4.32 5.71
CA MET A 19 1.42 5.45 6.56
C MET A 19 0.06 6.00 6.18
N ASN A 20 -0.72 6.43 7.17
CA ASN A 20 -1.98 7.11 6.97
C ASN A 20 -1.91 8.50 7.59
N CYS A 21 -2.00 9.55 6.78
CA CYS A 21 -1.80 10.94 7.20
C CYS A 21 -2.75 11.87 6.46
N LYS A 22 -3.06 12.99 7.10
CA LYS A 22 -3.75 14.12 6.46
C LYS A 22 -2.73 14.96 5.71
N PHE A 23 -2.86 15.04 4.38
CA PHE A 23 -2.06 15.94 3.56
C PHE A 23 -2.86 17.17 3.16
N THR A 24 -2.16 18.29 2.92
CA THR A 24 -2.82 19.53 2.48
C THR A 24 -1.94 20.28 1.48
N GLY A 25 -2.53 20.74 0.39
CA GLY A 25 -1.89 21.49 -0.68
C GLY A 25 -2.83 21.71 -1.87
N PRO A 26 -2.42 22.47 -2.90
CA PRO A 26 -3.23 22.67 -4.10
C PRO A 26 -3.43 21.36 -4.88
N ARG A 27 -4.58 21.24 -5.55
CA ARG A 27 -4.84 20.12 -6.47
C ARG A 27 -3.90 20.20 -7.66
N ILE A 28 -3.41 19.04 -8.11
CA ILE A 28 -2.57 18.96 -9.30
C ILE A 28 -3.34 19.46 -10.53
N ARG A 29 -4.62 19.09 -10.67
CA ARG A 29 -5.55 19.62 -11.68
C ARG A 29 -5.47 21.14 -11.78
N ASP A 30 -5.69 21.84 -10.67
CA ASP A 30 -5.74 23.32 -10.64
C ASP A 30 -4.40 23.94 -11.06
N VAL A 31 -3.28 23.31 -10.66
CA VAL A 31 -1.93 23.76 -11.05
C VAL A 31 -1.71 23.58 -12.55
N LEU A 32 -2.12 22.45 -13.12
CA LEU A 32 -1.99 22.18 -14.55
C LEU A 32 -2.84 23.14 -15.40
N LEU A 33 -4.10 23.36 -15.01
CA LEU A 33 -4.99 24.33 -15.67
C LEU A 33 -4.41 25.74 -15.58
N ARG A 34 -3.88 26.13 -14.40
CA ARG A 34 -3.27 27.44 -14.22
C ARG A 34 -1.99 27.64 -15.04
N ALA A 35 -1.28 26.55 -15.34
CA ALA A 35 -0.10 26.51 -16.21
C ALA A 35 -0.46 26.60 -17.70
N GLY A 36 -1.75 26.60 -18.06
CA GLY A 36 -2.24 26.77 -19.42
C GLY A 36 -2.55 25.45 -20.14
N LEU A 37 -2.69 24.34 -19.40
CA LEU A 37 -3.25 23.12 -19.98
C LEU A 37 -4.70 23.38 -20.38
N ALA A 38 -5.05 23.08 -21.63
CA ALA A 38 -6.41 23.31 -22.13
C ALA A 38 -7.40 22.35 -21.46
N ASP A 39 -8.58 22.86 -21.09
CA ASP A 39 -9.62 22.05 -20.42
C ASP A 39 -10.11 20.88 -21.30
N ASP A 40 -10.11 21.06 -22.62
CA ASP A 40 -10.52 20.09 -23.63
C ASP A 40 -9.44 19.06 -23.98
N ILE A 41 -8.25 19.13 -23.37
CA ILE A 41 -7.17 18.18 -23.65
C ILE A 41 -7.57 16.74 -23.29
N MET A 42 -8.50 16.59 -22.35
CA MET A 42 -9.08 15.31 -21.94
C MET A 42 -9.96 14.68 -23.03
N ASP A 43 -10.46 15.46 -23.99
CA ASP A 43 -11.22 14.95 -25.14
C ASP A 43 -10.30 14.45 -26.26
N SER A 44 -8.99 14.64 -26.13
CA SER A 44 -8.03 14.15 -27.10
C SER A 44 -7.89 12.62 -27.02
N ALA A 45 -7.76 11.97 -28.18
CA ALA A 45 -7.50 10.52 -28.24
C ALA A 45 -6.06 10.13 -27.83
N ARG A 46 -5.26 11.09 -27.34
CA ARG A 46 -3.86 10.86 -26.96
C ARG A 46 -3.81 10.46 -25.49
N GLU A 47 -3.17 9.32 -25.21
CA GLU A 47 -2.78 9.01 -23.85
C GLU A 47 -1.61 9.91 -23.45
N LEU A 48 -1.86 10.80 -22.49
CA LEU A 48 -0.85 11.70 -21.96
C LEU A 48 -0.52 11.31 -20.52
N HIS A 49 0.68 11.66 -20.09
CA HIS A 49 1.17 11.45 -18.75
C HIS A 49 1.63 12.76 -18.11
N VAL A 50 1.56 12.81 -16.79
CA VAL A 50 2.18 13.86 -15.98
C VAL A 50 3.38 13.25 -15.28
N ALA A 51 4.57 13.65 -15.72
CA ALA A 51 5.83 13.27 -15.10
C ALA A 51 6.20 14.25 -13.99
N PHE A 52 6.67 13.70 -12.88
CA PHE A 52 7.13 14.40 -11.68
C PHE A 52 8.60 14.07 -11.45
N ALA A 53 9.40 15.08 -11.11
CA ALA A 53 10.85 14.93 -10.97
C ALA A 53 11.42 15.68 -9.77
N SER A 54 12.48 15.10 -9.21
CA SER A 54 13.40 15.75 -8.27
C SER A 54 14.82 15.57 -8.80
N TYR A 55 15.37 16.59 -9.45
CA TYR A 55 16.75 16.61 -9.96
C TYR A 55 17.79 16.94 -8.88
N GLN A 56 17.35 17.32 -7.69
CA GLN A 56 18.25 17.70 -6.59
C GLN A 56 18.82 16.51 -5.80
N VAL A 57 18.28 15.31 -5.98
CA VAL A 57 18.63 14.12 -5.19
C VAL A 57 19.19 13.05 -6.11
N GLN A 58 20.44 12.65 -5.85
CA GLN A 58 21.05 11.52 -6.54
C GLN A 58 20.40 10.21 -6.08
N CYS A 59 20.15 9.32 -7.02
CA CYS A 59 19.62 7.99 -6.72
C CYS A 59 20.66 6.91 -7.04
N GLN A 60 20.37 5.68 -6.61
CA GLN A 60 21.29 4.55 -6.79
C GLN A 60 21.40 4.17 -8.27
N GLU A 61 20.26 4.11 -8.97
CA GLU A 61 20.16 3.58 -10.34
C GLU A 61 19.94 4.68 -11.39
N ASP A 62 19.85 5.94 -10.97
CA ASP A 62 19.67 7.11 -11.84
C ASP A 62 20.21 8.39 -11.17
N HIS A 63 20.48 9.44 -11.94
CA HIS A 63 21.01 10.71 -11.42
C HIS A 63 19.95 11.57 -10.70
N TRP A 64 18.68 11.21 -10.83
CA TRP A 64 17.53 11.91 -10.26
C TRP A 64 16.39 10.94 -9.97
N PHE A 65 15.43 11.34 -9.14
CA PHE A 65 14.21 10.56 -8.91
C PHE A 65 13.07 11.07 -9.77
N GLY A 66 12.42 10.16 -10.50
CA GLY A 66 11.33 10.49 -11.39
C GLY A 66 10.24 9.44 -11.44
N SER A 67 9.02 9.88 -11.71
CA SER A 67 7.89 8.98 -11.95
C SER A 67 6.80 9.71 -12.73
N SER A 68 5.79 9.00 -13.20
CA SER A 68 4.64 9.59 -13.87
C SER A 68 3.35 8.82 -13.56
N VAL A 69 2.22 9.48 -13.75
CA VAL A 69 0.90 8.84 -13.86
C VAL A 69 0.18 9.38 -15.10
N THR A 70 -0.92 8.76 -15.50
CA THR A 70 -1.75 9.27 -16.61
C THR A 70 -2.27 10.67 -16.30
N LEU A 71 -2.42 11.49 -17.34
CA LEU A 71 -2.98 12.84 -17.23
C LEU A 71 -4.41 12.79 -16.69
N GLU A 72 -5.20 11.82 -17.15
CA GLU A 72 -6.55 11.56 -16.65
C GLU A 72 -6.58 11.53 -15.12
N ARG A 73 -5.69 10.73 -14.51
CA ARG A 73 -5.66 10.58 -13.04
C ARG A 73 -5.35 11.89 -12.32
N CYS A 74 -4.48 12.72 -12.87
CA CYS A 74 -4.19 14.06 -12.34
C CYS A 74 -5.35 15.05 -12.52
N MET A 75 -6.18 14.85 -13.55
CA MET A 75 -7.28 15.73 -13.92
C MET A 75 -8.62 15.32 -13.28
N ARG A 76 -8.74 14.14 -12.67
CA ARG A 76 -9.97 13.73 -11.97
C ARG A 76 -10.32 14.65 -10.81
N GLU A 77 -11.57 15.07 -10.73
CA GLU A 77 -12.07 15.93 -9.63
C GLU A 77 -12.25 15.17 -8.31
N ASP A 78 -12.49 13.85 -8.41
CA ASP A 78 -12.68 12.90 -7.31
C ASP A 78 -11.41 12.10 -6.98
N GLY A 79 -10.27 12.45 -7.59
CA GLY A 79 -9.01 11.72 -7.44
C GLY A 79 -8.11 12.23 -6.30
N ASP A 80 -8.44 13.36 -5.68
CA ASP A 80 -7.70 13.99 -4.57
C ASP A 80 -6.17 14.09 -4.76
N ALA A 81 -5.73 14.18 -6.02
CA ALA A 81 -4.34 14.33 -6.41
C ALA A 81 -3.86 15.76 -6.07
N ILE A 82 -2.87 15.88 -5.17
CA ILE A 82 -2.40 17.18 -4.67
C ILE A 82 -0.88 17.31 -4.69
N LEU A 83 -0.42 18.55 -4.75
CA LEU A 83 0.94 18.94 -4.39
C LEU A 83 0.96 19.31 -2.91
N ALA A 84 1.25 18.35 -2.04
CA ALA A 84 1.20 18.57 -0.60
C ALA A 84 2.31 19.50 -0.12
N LEU A 85 1.95 20.41 0.78
CA LEU A 85 2.85 21.33 1.49
C LEU A 85 2.86 21.05 3.00
N LYS A 86 1.82 20.37 3.49
CA LYS A 86 1.65 20.00 4.90
C LYS A 86 1.31 18.53 5.06
N ILE A 87 1.74 17.98 6.18
CA ILE A 87 1.38 16.66 6.70
C ILE A 87 0.93 16.81 8.16
N ASN A 88 -0.25 16.28 8.48
CA ASN A 88 -0.91 16.40 9.79
C ASN A 88 -0.88 17.85 10.32
N ASP A 89 -1.37 18.76 9.48
CA ASP A 89 -1.51 20.20 9.73
C ASP A 89 -0.19 20.98 9.97
N ARG A 90 0.98 20.33 9.82
CA ARG A 90 2.31 20.94 9.93
C ARG A 90 3.02 20.97 8.59
N PRO A 91 3.96 21.90 8.35
CA PRO A 91 4.80 21.85 7.15
C PRO A 91 5.46 20.48 6.98
N LEU A 92 5.63 20.04 5.73
CA LEU A 92 6.42 18.84 5.43
C LEU A 92 7.81 18.95 6.08
N THR A 93 8.31 17.83 6.60
CA THR A 93 9.71 17.72 7.01
C THR A 93 10.57 17.30 5.82
N ALA A 94 11.90 17.42 5.95
CA ALA A 94 12.82 16.99 4.89
C ALA A 94 12.57 15.53 4.46
N ASN A 95 12.43 14.60 5.40
CA ASN A 95 12.17 13.18 5.09
C ASN A 95 10.84 12.93 4.37
N HIS A 96 9.86 13.83 4.54
CA HIS A 96 8.56 13.78 3.87
C HIS A 96 8.48 14.68 2.63
N GLY A 97 9.59 15.20 2.13
CA GLY A 97 9.64 15.91 0.85
C GLY A 97 9.43 17.43 0.94
N HIS A 98 9.79 18.07 2.04
CA HIS A 98 9.79 19.53 2.12
C HIS A 98 10.55 20.20 0.94
N PRO A 99 10.05 21.30 0.35
CA PRO A 99 8.83 22.02 0.72
C PRO A 99 7.55 21.47 0.07
N VAL A 100 7.66 20.65 -0.98
CA VAL A 100 6.53 20.13 -1.75
C VAL A 100 6.76 18.69 -2.19
N ARG A 101 5.73 17.86 -2.04
CA ARG A 101 5.69 16.50 -2.60
C ARG A 101 4.41 16.27 -3.39
N VAL A 102 4.45 15.29 -4.28
CA VAL A 102 3.26 14.72 -4.91
C VAL A 102 2.57 13.78 -3.92
N VAL A 103 1.23 13.83 -3.88
CA VAL A 103 0.37 12.90 -3.15
C VAL A 103 -0.73 12.44 -4.10
N LEU A 104 -0.80 11.14 -4.34
CA LEU A 104 -1.71 10.49 -5.29
C LEU A 104 -2.45 9.36 -4.59
N PRO A 105 -3.57 9.64 -3.90
CA PRO A 105 -4.31 8.62 -3.15
C PRO A 105 -4.61 7.35 -3.96
N GLY A 106 -4.52 6.18 -3.32
CA GLY A 106 -4.68 4.87 -3.96
C GLY A 106 -3.50 4.40 -4.82
N ILE A 107 -2.52 5.25 -5.12
CA ILE A 107 -1.34 4.90 -5.91
C ILE A 107 -0.16 4.54 -5.02
N VAL A 108 0.65 3.56 -5.44
CA VAL A 108 1.89 3.17 -4.76
C VAL A 108 2.81 4.36 -4.50
N GLY A 109 3.39 4.41 -3.30
CA GLY A 109 4.17 5.56 -2.81
C GLY A 109 5.38 5.93 -3.68
N ALA A 110 5.86 5.02 -4.53
CA ALA A 110 6.92 5.30 -5.52
C ALA A 110 6.54 6.42 -6.51
N ARG A 111 5.24 6.58 -6.81
CA ARG A 111 4.76 7.64 -7.72
C ARG A 111 4.62 9.00 -7.02
N TRP A 112 4.70 9.02 -5.68
CA TRP A 112 4.53 10.21 -4.86
C TRP A 112 5.86 10.95 -4.68
N VAL A 113 6.41 11.49 -5.77
CA VAL A 113 7.71 12.17 -5.81
C VAL A 113 7.85 13.21 -4.70
N LYS A 114 8.86 13.02 -3.85
CA LYS A 114 9.26 13.97 -2.79
C LYS A 114 10.27 14.97 -3.35
N TRP A 115 10.39 16.14 -2.69
CA TRP A 115 11.33 17.19 -3.09
C TRP A 115 11.10 17.65 -4.52
N LEU A 116 9.81 17.78 -4.90
CA LEU A 116 9.40 18.01 -6.28
C LEU A 116 9.94 19.35 -6.80
N ASP A 117 10.61 19.34 -7.95
CA ASP A 117 11.12 20.54 -8.60
C ASP A 117 10.66 20.72 -10.06
N ARG A 118 10.12 19.67 -10.70
CA ARG A 118 9.59 19.75 -12.07
C ARG A 118 8.36 18.87 -12.27
N ILE A 119 7.40 19.42 -13.03
CA ILE A 119 6.20 18.75 -13.52
C ILE A 119 6.18 18.93 -15.04
N THR A 120 5.99 17.83 -15.79
CA THR A 120 5.95 17.84 -17.25
C THR A 120 4.74 17.06 -17.73
N VAL A 121 3.91 17.66 -18.59
CA VAL A 121 2.91 16.90 -19.36
C VAL A 121 3.58 16.39 -20.63
N GLN A 122 3.49 15.09 -20.89
CA GLN A 122 4.20 14.41 -21.97
C GLN A 122 3.36 13.26 -22.55
N ASP A 123 3.77 12.73 -23.69
CA ASP A 123 3.06 11.69 -24.45
C ASP A 123 3.49 10.26 -24.13
N THR A 124 4.42 10.10 -23.18
CA THR A 124 4.95 8.80 -22.75
C THR A 124 5.15 8.82 -21.24
N GLU A 125 5.28 7.63 -20.63
CA GLU A 125 5.66 7.53 -19.21
C GLU A 125 7.02 8.19 -18.93
N SER A 126 7.28 8.51 -17.67
CA SER A 126 8.59 9.02 -17.24
C SER A 126 9.70 8.05 -17.67
N PRO A 127 10.77 8.52 -18.32
CA PRO A 127 11.87 7.66 -18.75
C PRO A 127 12.77 7.23 -17.58
N ASN A 128 12.51 7.71 -16.36
CA ASN A 128 13.33 7.44 -15.18
C ASN A 128 13.37 5.94 -14.85
N PHE A 129 14.52 5.48 -14.35
CA PHE A 129 14.72 4.07 -13.97
C PHE A 129 13.60 3.52 -13.07
N TYR A 130 13.18 4.27 -12.04
CA TYR A 130 12.18 3.79 -11.07
C TYR A 130 10.75 3.71 -11.63
N GLN A 131 10.48 4.26 -12.80
CA GLN A 131 9.25 4.05 -13.56
C GLN A 131 9.40 2.86 -14.52
N GLN A 132 10.54 2.79 -15.21
CA GLN A 132 10.74 1.89 -16.35
C GLN A 132 11.24 0.50 -15.97
N ARG A 133 11.98 0.37 -14.87
CA ARG A 133 12.75 -0.82 -14.45
C ARG A 133 12.51 -1.23 -13.00
N ASP A 134 11.75 -0.46 -12.22
CA ASP A 134 11.36 -0.80 -10.85
C ASP A 134 9.85 -0.64 -10.63
N TYR A 135 9.36 -1.17 -9.51
CA TYR A 135 7.95 -1.15 -9.12
C TYR A 135 7.04 -1.72 -10.22
N LYS A 136 7.41 -2.92 -10.72
CA LYS A 136 6.67 -3.73 -11.69
C LYS A 136 6.49 -5.12 -11.12
N ILE A 137 5.28 -5.68 -11.18
CA ILE A 137 5.00 -7.05 -10.72
C ILE A 137 5.43 -8.01 -11.84
N LEU A 138 6.63 -8.57 -11.72
CA LEU A 138 7.18 -9.49 -12.71
C LEU A 138 6.45 -10.86 -12.65
N PRO A 139 6.29 -11.55 -13.78
CA PRO A 139 5.81 -12.94 -13.81
C PRO A 139 6.66 -13.88 -12.93
N PRO A 140 6.07 -14.95 -12.36
CA PRO A 140 6.78 -15.81 -11.41
C PRO A 140 7.95 -16.61 -12.00
N ASP A 141 7.99 -16.77 -13.32
CA ASP A 141 9.07 -17.44 -14.06
C ASP A 141 10.28 -16.52 -14.31
N VAL A 142 10.16 -15.21 -14.02
CA VAL A 142 11.28 -14.26 -14.02
C VAL A 142 11.98 -14.34 -12.67
N THR A 143 13.16 -14.95 -12.65
CA THR A 143 13.83 -15.34 -11.39
C THR A 143 15.18 -14.68 -11.15
N ASP A 144 15.62 -13.83 -12.06
CA ASP A 144 16.87 -13.10 -11.98
C ASP A 144 16.82 -11.80 -12.81
N HIS A 145 17.76 -10.89 -12.58
CA HIS A 145 17.82 -9.60 -13.28
C HIS A 145 17.99 -9.73 -14.81
N SER A 146 18.68 -10.76 -15.29
CA SER A 146 18.94 -10.95 -16.73
C SER A 146 17.67 -11.32 -17.50
N SER A 147 16.82 -12.15 -16.90
CA SER A 147 15.49 -12.45 -17.42
C SER A 147 14.52 -11.27 -17.24
N ALA A 148 14.63 -10.52 -16.15
CA ALA A 148 13.81 -9.34 -15.90
C ALA A 148 14.01 -8.23 -16.95
N GLU A 149 15.25 -7.98 -17.38
CA GLU A 149 15.55 -6.92 -18.37
C GLU A 149 14.79 -7.12 -19.69
N LYS A 150 14.50 -8.37 -20.06
CA LYS A 150 13.78 -8.72 -21.28
C LYS A 150 12.27 -8.50 -21.19
N GLN A 151 11.76 -8.21 -19.99
CA GLN A 151 10.33 -8.18 -19.70
C GLN A 151 9.82 -6.77 -19.36
N PHE A 152 10.70 -5.85 -18.93
CA PHE A 152 10.27 -4.55 -18.41
C PHE A 152 9.46 -3.70 -19.40
N GLU A 153 9.72 -3.80 -20.70
CA GLU A 153 8.95 -3.08 -21.73
C GLU A 153 7.51 -3.60 -21.87
N ASN A 154 7.27 -4.86 -21.51
CA ASN A 154 5.97 -5.53 -21.67
C ASN A 154 5.13 -5.53 -20.38
N ILE A 155 5.69 -5.04 -19.27
CA ILE A 155 5.04 -5.08 -17.96
C ILE A 155 4.71 -3.64 -17.55
N PRO A 156 3.44 -3.33 -17.24
CA PRO A 156 3.08 -1.99 -16.80
C PRO A 156 3.70 -1.68 -15.43
N PRO A 157 4.09 -0.42 -15.18
CA PRO A 157 4.42 0.03 -13.84
C PRO A 157 3.24 -0.16 -12.87
N MET A 158 3.55 -0.45 -11.62
CA MET A 158 2.56 -0.45 -10.56
C MET A 158 1.99 0.97 -10.39
N TYR A 159 0.67 1.04 -10.40
CA TYR A 159 -0.10 2.24 -10.11
C TYR A 159 -0.91 1.99 -8.84
N ASP A 160 -2.11 1.44 -8.97
CA ASP A 160 -3.00 1.19 -7.84
C ASP A 160 -2.37 0.21 -6.84
N THR A 161 -2.42 0.55 -5.56
CA THR A 161 -2.02 -0.37 -4.48
C THR A 161 -3.00 -1.53 -4.41
N PRO A 162 -2.55 -2.77 -4.19
CA PRO A 162 -3.48 -3.86 -3.97
C PRO A 162 -4.15 -3.73 -2.60
N ILE A 163 -5.33 -4.34 -2.45
CA ILE A 163 -5.98 -4.51 -1.15
C ILE A 163 -5.07 -5.31 -0.21
N ASN A 164 -5.01 -4.92 1.06
CA ASN A 164 -4.16 -5.62 2.04
C ASN A 164 -4.69 -5.49 3.48
N SER A 165 -4.29 -6.43 4.34
CA SER A 165 -4.56 -6.44 5.77
C SER A 165 -3.39 -7.08 6.53
N VAL A 166 -3.14 -6.58 7.74
CA VAL A 166 -2.04 -7.03 8.60
C VAL A 166 -2.58 -7.36 9.98
N VAL A 167 -2.11 -8.46 10.57
CA VAL A 167 -2.25 -8.76 11.99
C VAL A 167 -1.06 -8.11 12.71
N ALA A 168 -1.31 -7.06 13.49
CA ALA A 168 -0.26 -6.34 14.20
C ALA A 168 -0.12 -6.80 15.66
N VAL A 169 -1.20 -7.36 16.22
CA VAL A 169 -1.25 -7.90 17.58
C VAL A 169 -2.04 -9.20 17.54
N PRO A 170 -1.48 -10.32 18.05
CA PRO A 170 -0.09 -10.49 18.50
C PRO A 170 0.94 -10.46 17.36
N ALA A 171 2.22 -10.34 17.70
CA ALA A 171 3.32 -10.51 16.76
C ALA A 171 3.74 -11.99 16.63
N ASP A 172 4.47 -12.33 15.57
CA ASP A 172 4.99 -13.68 15.36
C ASP A 172 5.78 -14.21 16.57
N GLY A 173 5.54 -15.47 16.94
CA GLY A 173 6.22 -16.14 18.05
C GLY A 173 5.79 -15.69 19.45
N GLU A 174 4.81 -14.78 19.56
CA GLU A 174 4.37 -14.26 20.85
C GLU A 174 3.58 -15.30 21.67
N THR A 175 3.76 -15.27 23.00
CA THR A 175 2.91 -16.01 23.93
C THR A 175 1.73 -15.15 24.35
N VAL A 176 0.52 -15.55 23.96
CA VAL A 176 -0.73 -14.86 24.29
C VAL A 176 -1.52 -15.63 25.35
N SER A 177 -2.05 -14.90 26.33
CA SER A 177 -2.97 -15.47 27.31
C SER A 177 -4.40 -15.26 26.87
N LEU A 178 -5.26 -16.27 27.08
CA LEU A 178 -6.70 -16.08 26.96
C LEU A 178 -7.18 -14.97 27.91
N SER A 179 -8.19 -14.21 27.50
CA SER A 179 -8.98 -13.36 28.40
C SER A 179 -9.83 -14.22 29.35
N PRO A 180 -10.43 -13.66 30.42
CA PRO A 180 -11.35 -14.39 31.29
C PRO A 180 -12.53 -15.03 30.56
N SER A 181 -12.91 -14.50 29.39
CA SER A 181 -13.93 -15.05 28.49
C SER A 181 -13.40 -16.14 27.53
N GLY A 182 -12.13 -16.54 27.64
CA GLY A 182 -11.52 -17.55 26.78
C GLY A 182 -11.19 -17.07 25.36
N LEU A 183 -10.93 -15.76 25.18
CA LEU A 183 -10.69 -15.15 23.86
C LEU A 183 -9.31 -14.49 23.80
N VAL A 184 -8.68 -14.53 22.62
CA VAL A 184 -7.45 -13.78 22.30
C VAL A 184 -7.86 -12.46 21.62
N GLU A 185 -7.37 -11.34 22.14
CA GLU A 185 -7.54 -10.05 21.48
C GLU A 185 -6.56 -9.95 20.31
N THR A 186 -7.09 -9.58 19.14
CA THR A 186 -6.31 -9.43 17.91
C THR A 186 -6.57 -8.07 17.30
N LYS A 187 -5.53 -7.40 16.81
CA LYS A 187 -5.64 -6.07 16.20
C LYS A 187 -4.78 -5.96 14.97
N GLY A 188 -5.13 -5.01 14.11
CA GLY A 188 -4.37 -4.77 12.89
C GLY A 188 -4.86 -3.55 12.13
N TYR A 189 -4.43 -3.47 10.88
CA TYR A 189 -4.92 -2.49 9.92
C TYR A 189 -5.26 -3.16 8.58
N ALA A 190 -6.05 -2.47 7.76
CA ALA A 190 -6.34 -2.85 6.39
C ALA A 190 -6.37 -1.62 5.47
N VAL A 191 -6.00 -1.79 4.21
CA VAL A 191 -5.93 -0.75 3.16
C VAL A 191 -6.72 -1.18 1.92
N PRO A 192 -7.44 -0.26 1.23
CA PRO A 192 -8.26 -0.61 0.07
C PRO A 192 -7.38 -0.78 -1.17
N GLN A 193 -7.93 -1.41 -2.20
CA GLN A 193 -7.29 -1.39 -3.51
C GLN A 193 -7.49 -0.03 -4.18
N GLY A 194 -6.41 0.60 -4.64
CA GLY A 194 -6.48 1.75 -5.54
C GLY A 194 -7.52 2.80 -5.14
N ALA A 195 -8.47 3.02 -6.05
CA ALA A 195 -9.61 3.92 -5.88
C ALA A 195 -10.93 3.22 -5.50
N ASP A 196 -10.88 1.92 -5.20
CA ASP A 196 -12.02 1.04 -4.93
C ASP A 196 -12.45 1.04 -3.45
N GLY A 197 -11.78 1.82 -2.62
CA GLY A 197 -12.19 2.03 -1.24
C GLY A 197 -13.57 2.71 -1.10
N PRO A 198 -14.10 2.80 0.13
CA PRO A 198 -13.44 2.48 1.40
C PRO A 198 -13.35 0.97 1.68
N LEU A 199 -12.62 0.59 2.74
CA LEU A 199 -12.76 -0.76 3.32
C LEU A 199 -14.15 -0.93 3.89
N ILE A 200 -14.76 -2.08 3.63
CA ILE A 200 -16.08 -2.42 4.14
C ILE A 200 -16.05 -3.60 5.11
N ARG A 201 -15.01 -4.45 5.07
CA ARG A 201 -14.94 -5.64 5.90
C ARG A 201 -13.52 -6.10 6.14
N VAL A 202 -13.26 -6.59 7.35
CA VAL A 202 -12.08 -7.40 7.67
C VAL A 202 -12.57 -8.66 8.37
N GLU A 203 -12.19 -9.81 7.83
CA GLU A 203 -12.46 -11.12 8.43
C GLU A 203 -11.18 -11.64 9.09
N VAL A 204 -11.32 -12.28 10.26
CA VAL A 204 -10.21 -12.80 11.05
C VAL A 204 -10.48 -14.24 11.45
N SER A 205 -9.45 -15.08 11.39
CA SER A 205 -9.49 -16.51 11.72
C SER A 205 -8.42 -16.85 12.75
N GLY A 206 -8.76 -17.69 13.74
CA GLY A 206 -7.82 -18.25 14.73
C GLY A 206 -7.60 -19.77 14.60
N ASP A 207 -8.07 -20.39 13.51
CA ASP A 207 -8.05 -21.84 13.27
C ASP A 207 -7.53 -22.22 11.86
N GLY A 208 -6.61 -21.41 11.34
CA GLY A 208 -5.97 -21.63 10.03
C GLY A 208 -6.89 -21.43 8.83
N GLY A 209 -7.91 -20.59 8.96
CA GLY A 209 -8.81 -20.19 7.88
C GLY A 209 -10.02 -21.10 7.72
N THR A 210 -10.26 -22.00 8.69
CA THR A 210 -11.43 -22.90 8.68
C THR A 210 -12.71 -22.13 9.00
N THR A 211 -12.65 -21.24 10.00
CA THR A 211 -13.77 -20.35 10.37
C THR A 211 -13.32 -18.90 10.47
N TRP A 212 -14.21 -17.99 10.08
CA TRP A 212 -13.94 -16.56 10.01
C TRP A 212 -14.99 -15.79 10.79
N ILE A 213 -14.56 -14.74 11.49
CA ILE A 213 -15.45 -13.77 12.13
C ILE A 213 -15.16 -12.36 11.60
N ASP A 214 -16.16 -11.50 11.64
CA ASP A 214 -15.99 -10.08 11.31
C ASP A 214 -15.27 -9.34 12.43
N ALA A 215 -14.26 -8.54 12.07
CA ALA A 215 -13.62 -7.61 12.98
C ALA A 215 -14.44 -6.32 13.14
N GLU A 216 -14.29 -5.67 14.29
CA GLU A 216 -14.78 -4.32 14.50
C GLU A 216 -13.82 -3.33 13.84
N LEU A 217 -14.33 -2.50 12.93
CA LEU A 217 -13.56 -1.47 12.24
C LEU A 217 -13.67 -0.13 12.97
N SER A 218 -12.56 0.57 13.11
CA SER A 218 -12.48 1.94 13.67
C SER A 218 -12.95 3.04 12.70
N GLY A 219 -13.32 2.67 11.48
CA GLY A 219 -13.68 3.56 10.37
C GLY A 219 -14.40 2.80 9.25
N GLY A 220 -14.50 3.41 8.07
CA GLY A 220 -15.17 2.81 6.89
C GLY A 220 -16.28 3.67 6.27
N SER A 221 -16.26 5.00 6.47
CA SER A 221 -17.13 5.91 5.73
C SER A 221 -16.54 6.26 4.36
N ASP A 222 -17.37 6.79 3.45
CA ASP A 222 -16.92 7.28 2.14
C ASP A 222 -15.82 8.36 2.25
N GLU A 223 -15.81 9.14 3.33
CA GLU A 223 -14.74 10.12 3.62
C GLU A 223 -13.37 9.46 3.85
N MET A 224 -13.35 8.16 4.14
CA MET A 224 -12.15 7.34 4.34
C MET A 224 -11.80 6.49 3.12
N LYS A 225 -12.34 6.82 1.93
CA LYS A 225 -12.08 6.10 0.65
C LYS A 225 -10.62 5.70 0.46
N TRP A 226 -9.69 6.60 0.77
CA TRP A 226 -8.25 6.41 0.56
C TRP A 226 -7.49 5.90 1.78
N CYS A 227 -8.15 5.88 2.94
CA CYS A 227 -7.49 5.67 4.21
C CYS A 227 -7.45 4.19 4.57
N TRP A 228 -6.46 3.83 5.39
CA TRP A 228 -6.53 2.57 6.11
C TRP A 228 -7.72 2.56 7.08
N VAL A 229 -8.07 1.39 7.58
CA VAL A 229 -8.87 1.25 8.80
C VAL A 229 -8.07 0.44 9.80
N LEU A 230 -8.14 0.81 11.08
CA LEU A 230 -7.69 -0.08 12.15
C LEU A 230 -8.85 -1.03 12.50
N TRP A 231 -8.53 -2.28 12.80
CA TRP A 231 -9.51 -3.28 13.15
C TRP A 231 -9.12 -4.02 14.43
N LYS A 232 -10.11 -4.56 15.13
CA LYS A 232 -9.92 -5.44 16.28
C LYS A 232 -10.92 -6.61 16.27
N ALA A 233 -10.50 -7.75 16.77
CA ALA A 233 -11.32 -8.96 16.90
C ALA A 233 -11.03 -9.68 18.22
N GLN A 234 -11.97 -10.52 18.64
CA GLN A 234 -11.84 -11.38 19.82
C GLN A 234 -12.00 -12.83 19.37
N LEU A 235 -10.88 -13.56 19.30
CA LEU A 235 -10.82 -14.88 18.68
C LEU A 235 -10.89 -15.99 19.72
N LYS A 236 -11.69 -17.02 19.43
CA LYS A 236 -11.58 -18.30 20.12
C LYS A 236 -10.37 -19.03 19.54
N MET A 237 -9.40 -19.34 20.38
CA MET A 237 -8.21 -20.10 19.99
C MET A 237 -7.95 -21.22 20.98
N ALA A 238 -7.54 -22.38 20.47
CA ALA A 238 -7.15 -23.49 21.32
C ALA A 238 -5.79 -23.22 21.98
N VAL A 239 -5.68 -23.51 23.27
CA VAL A 239 -4.42 -23.50 24.02
C VAL A 239 -3.39 -24.41 23.33
N GLY A 240 -2.12 -24.00 23.31
CA GLY A 240 -1.03 -24.75 22.70
C GLY A 240 -0.07 -23.89 21.89
N ASN A 241 0.97 -24.52 21.37
CA ASN A 241 2.00 -23.90 20.53
C ASN A 241 1.65 -24.01 19.04
N GLY A 242 2.33 -23.23 18.20
CA GLY A 242 2.19 -23.28 16.74
C GLY A 242 0.81 -22.85 16.26
N ARG A 243 0.19 -21.90 16.98
CA ARG A 243 -1.08 -21.31 16.56
C ARG A 243 -0.83 -20.18 15.57
N GLU A 244 -1.79 -19.96 14.69
CA GLU A 244 -1.75 -18.86 13.73
C GLU A 244 -3.04 -18.05 13.77
N ILE A 245 -2.92 -16.78 13.41
CA ILE A 245 -4.04 -15.88 13.17
C ILE A 245 -3.94 -15.36 11.75
N LEU A 246 -5.06 -15.41 11.02
CA LEU A 246 -5.16 -14.91 9.65
C LEU A 246 -6.12 -13.73 9.59
N SER A 247 -5.83 -12.76 8.73
CA SER A 247 -6.74 -11.67 8.38
C SER A 247 -6.88 -11.54 6.86
N ARG A 248 -8.08 -11.17 6.40
CA ARG A 248 -8.34 -10.75 5.02
C ARG A 248 -9.33 -9.60 4.97
N ALA A 249 -9.10 -8.64 4.08
CA ALA A 249 -9.95 -7.49 3.88
C ALA A 249 -10.78 -7.57 2.60
N THR A 250 -11.92 -6.87 2.60
CA THR A 250 -12.76 -6.59 1.43
C THR A 250 -13.08 -5.10 1.36
N ASP A 251 -12.93 -4.50 0.18
CA ASP A 251 -13.27 -3.10 -0.10
C ASP A 251 -14.63 -2.94 -0.83
N ALA A 252 -15.07 -1.69 -0.98
CA ALA A 252 -16.35 -1.35 -1.59
C ALA A 252 -16.43 -1.70 -3.09
N GLY A 253 -15.28 -1.79 -3.77
CA GLY A 253 -15.20 -2.31 -5.15
C GLY A 253 -15.34 -3.82 -5.26
N GLY A 254 -15.40 -4.54 -4.13
CA GLY A 254 -15.55 -5.99 -4.09
C GLY A 254 -14.23 -6.75 -4.20
N ASN A 255 -13.09 -6.06 -4.15
CA ASN A 255 -11.79 -6.73 -4.11
C ASN A 255 -11.63 -7.41 -2.74
N THR A 256 -11.09 -8.62 -2.72
CA THR A 256 -10.79 -9.37 -1.49
C THR A 256 -9.44 -10.06 -1.64
N GLN A 257 -8.61 -10.00 -0.59
CA GLN A 257 -7.32 -10.70 -0.56
C GLN A 257 -7.49 -12.19 -0.86
N GLN A 258 -6.50 -12.77 -1.54
CA GLN A 258 -6.36 -14.21 -1.69
C GLN A 258 -5.43 -14.73 -0.60
N GLU A 259 -5.46 -16.04 -0.32
CA GLU A 259 -4.61 -16.62 0.71
C GLU A 259 -3.12 -16.37 0.45
N HIS A 260 -2.72 -16.47 -0.82
CA HIS A 260 -1.35 -16.28 -1.26
C HIS A 260 -1.27 -15.20 -2.33
N SER A 261 -0.32 -14.28 -2.16
CA SER A 261 0.09 -13.37 -3.21
C SER A 261 0.90 -14.13 -4.26
N GLN A 262 0.81 -13.69 -5.53
CA GLN A 262 1.72 -14.15 -6.56
C GLN A 262 3.17 -13.80 -6.18
N TRP A 263 4.07 -14.77 -6.23
CA TRP A 263 5.50 -14.52 -6.11
C TRP A 263 6.02 -13.73 -7.31
N ASN A 264 6.91 -12.77 -7.06
CA ASN A 264 7.69 -12.09 -8.08
C ASN A 264 9.08 -11.74 -7.52
N LEU A 265 10.08 -11.66 -8.41
CA LEU A 265 11.49 -11.45 -8.04
C LEU A 265 11.73 -10.32 -7.03
N ARG A 266 10.97 -9.23 -7.11
CA ARG A 266 11.14 -8.03 -6.28
C ARG A 266 10.26 -8.02 -5.01
N GLY A 267 9.35 -8.99 -4.86
CA GLY A 267 8.42 -9.08 -3.73
C GLY A 267 7.41 -7.93 -3.64
N VAL A 268 7.22 -7.15 -4.72
CA VAL A 268 6.30 -6.01 -4.73
C VAL A 268 4.86 -6.45 -4.97
N GLY A 269 3.88 -5.63 -4.58
CA GLY A 269 2.45 -5.93 -4.79
C GLY A 269 1.93 -7.08 -3.94
N TYR A 270 2.61 -7.41 -2.83
CA TYR A 270 2.17 -8.45 -1.90
C TYR A 270 0.78 -8.12 -1.33
N SER A 271 -0.16 -9.07 -1.48
CA SER A 271 -1.56 -8.95 -1.04
C SER A 271 -2.16 -10.30 -0.61
N GLY A 272 -1.33 -11.17 -0.02
CA GLY A 272 -1.79 -12.39 0.64
C GLY A 272 -2.50 -12.08 1.95
N TYR A 273 -3.09 -13.08 2.61
CA TYR A 273 -3.65 -12.88 3.96
C TYR A 273 -2.58 -12.35 4.93
N GLY A 274 -2.97 -11.41 5.79
CA GLY A 274 -2.12 -10.99 6.90
C GLY A 274 -2.03 -12.11 7.93
N ARG A 275 -0.84 -12.35 8.50
CA ARG A 275 -0.58 -13.49 9.39
C ARG A 275 0.12 -13.05 10.67
N ALA A 276 -0.18 -13.77 11.76
CA ALA A 276 0.69 -13.88 12.92
C ALA A 276 0.90 -15.37 13.20
N GLU A 277 2.14 -15.83 13.16
CA GLU A 277 2.51 -17.26 13.15
C GLU A 277 3.29 -17.67 14.42
N ASP A 278 3.46 -18.98 14.61
CA ASP A 278 4.22 -19.57 15.71
C ASP A 278 3.78 -19.12 17.12
N LEU A 279 2.51 -18.76 17.29
CA LEU A 279 1.98 -18.26 18.54
C LEU A 279 1.86 -19.39 19.58
N THR A 280 2.10 -19.05 20.84
CA THR A 280 1.79 -19.90 21.99
C THR A 280 0.59 -19.33 22.74
N VAL A 281 -0.54 -20.04 22.73
CA VAL A 281 -1.74 -19.66 23.47
C VAL A 281 -1.75 -20.38 24.82
N VAL A 282 -1.86 -19.64 25.92
CA VAL A 282 -1.91 -20.16 27.30
C VAL A 282 -3.19 -19.75 28.03
N GLU A 283 -3.57 -20.51 29.05
CA GLU A 283 -4.66 -20.11 29.95
C GLU A 283 -4.30 -18.86 30.75
N THR A 284 -5.31 -18.06 31.13
CA THR A 284 -5.13 -16.95 32.07
C THR A 284 -4.69 -17.52 33.42
N THR A 285 -3.43 -17.28 33.81
CA THR A 285 -3.01 -17.60 35.17
C THR A 285 -3.54 -16.52 36.10
N HIS A 286 -4.63 -16.81 36.80
CA HIS A 286 -4.99 -16.02 37.98
C HIS A 286 -3.88 -16.18 39.00
N LYS A 287 -3.05 -15.15 39.19
CA LYS A 287 -2.33 -15.00 40.46
C LYS A 287 -3.41 -14.77 41.51
N ALA A 288 -3.64 -15.79 42.33
CA ALA A 288 -4.36 -15.63 43.57
C ALA A 288 -3.49 -14.75 44.48
N ASP A 289 -3.98 -13.54 44.76
CA ASP A 289 -3.48 -12.71 45.86
C ASP A 289 -3.95 -13.29 47.21
#